data_AF-A0A7Y5EYP0-F1
#
_entry.id   AF-A0A7Y5EYP0-F1
#
_cell.length_a   1.000
_cell.length_b   1.000
_cell.length_c   1.000
_cell.angle_alpha   90.00
_cell.angle_beta   90.00
_cell.angle_gamma   90.00
#
_symmetry.space_group_name_H-M   'P 1'
#
loop_
_entity.id
_entity.type
_entity.pdbx_description
1 polymer ?
#
loop_
_entity_poly.entity_id
_entity_poly.type
_entity_poly.pdbx_seq_one_letter_code
_entity_poly.pdbx_strand_id
1 'polypeptide(L)'
;MESTAIAPKLVEVPQALPEKVFSTSRVGISRATHDEHLKLWQGYANKTNEIRKALAEMEIDPAKANQVYSQMRALKANYAFAYGGYINHAVYFDTLGGSGGPATGNVASLIDEAYGSFERWVADWKATGIAGRGWAFLAYDHMEGRVHNYIGDAQDTFPTWNNSLLLAMDVYEHAYYLDFQTARAKYIDAYLQVIDWDAVNARLAVSLSR
;
A
#
# COMPACT_ATOMS: atom_id res chain seq x y z
N MET A 1 -11.29 35.75 20.11
CA MET A 1 -11.68 34.82 19.03
C MET A 1 -11.13 33.47 19.43
N GLU A 2 -11.98 32.53 19.84
CA GLU A 2 -11.55 31.16 20.09
C GLU A 2 -11.05 30.55 18.79
N SER A 3 -9.84 30.02 18.82
CA SER A 3 -9.24 29.30 17.71
C SER A 3 -10.12 28.10 17.37
N THR A 4 -10.74 28.10 16.20
CA THR A 4 -11.49 26.97 15.63
C THR A 4 -10.54 25.90 15.08
N ALA A 5 -9.39 25.67 15.73
CA ALA A 5 -8.41 24.70 15.27
C ALA A 5 -9.01 23.30 15.37
N ILE A 6 -9.32 22.71 14.21
CA ILE A 6 -9.76 21.32 14.12
C ILE A 6 -8.56 20.45 14.48
N ALA A 7 -8.68 19.69 15.57
CA ALA A 7 -7.62 18.78 15.99
C ALA A 7 -7.32 17.77 14.86
N PRO A 8 -6.06 17.62 14.44
CA PRO A 8 -5.72 16.69 13.38
C PRO A 8 -5.97 15.24 13.84
N LYS A 9 -6.68 14.46 13.03
CA LYS A 9 -6.77 13.01 13.23
C LYS A 9 -5.38 12.41 12.99
N LEU A 10 -4.76 11.80 14.00
CA LEU A 10 -3.45 11.16 13.86
C LEU A 10 -3.60 9.70 13.43
N VAL A 11 -2.55 9.15 12.79
CA VAL A 11 -2.44 7.73 12.45
C VAL A 11 -1.51 7.02 13.43
N GLU A 12 -1.71 5.72 13.57
CA GLU A 12 -0.89 4.84 14.41
C GLU A 12 -0.41 3.63 13.60
N VAL A 13 0.75 3.11 14.01
CA VAL A 13 1.37 1.88 13.51
C VAL A 13 1.61 0.99 14.71
N PRO A 14 1.33 -0.32 14.63
CA PRO A 14 1.56 -1.22 15.75
C PRO A 14 3.05 -1.27 16.12
N GLN A 15 3.34 -1.52 17.39
CA GLN A 15 4.72 -1.67 17.88
C GLN A 15 5.40 -2.93 17.33
N ALA A 16 4.61 -3.94 16.95
CA ALA A 16 5.09 -5.17 16.33
C ALA A 16 4.10 -5.60 15.22
N LEU A 17 4.63 -6.26 14.19
CA LEU A 17 3.80 -6.84 13.14
C LEU A 17 2.99 -8.04 13.67
N PRO A 18 1.80 -8.32 13.11
CA PRO A 18 1.04 -9.52 13.44
C PRO A 18 1.88 -10.79 13.20
N GLU A 19 1.76 -11.78 14.10
CA GLU A 19 2.63 -12.98 14.05
C GLU A 19 2.50 -13.75 12.72
N LYS A 20 1.33 -13.68 12.06
CA LYS A 20 1.11 -14.28 10.74
C LYS A 20 2.11 -13.81 9.69
N VAL A 21 2.58 -12.56 9.77
CA VAL A 21 3.53 -11.98 8.82
C VAL A 21 4.86 -12.73 8.84
N PHE A 22 5.31 -13.24 9.98
CA PHE A 22 6.59 -13.95 10.08
C PHE A 22 6.55 -15.38 9.51
N SER A 23 5.36 -15.89 9.17
CA SER A 23 5.21 -17.17 8.46
C SER A 23 5.80 -17.12 7.04
N THR A 24 6.05 -15.93 6.48
CA THR A 24 6.68 -15.76 5.17
C THR A 24 8.11 -16.27 5.12
N SER A 25 8.74 -16.52 6.27
CA SER A 25 10.05 -17.17 6.33
C SER A 25 10.06 -18.54 5.62
N ARG A 26 8.91 -19.22 5.56
CA ARG A 26 8.73 -20.49 4.81
C ARG A 26 8.96 -20.35 3.30
N VAL A 27 8.86 -19.14 2.75
CA VAL A 27 9.10 -18.82 1.34
C VAL A 27 10.34 -17.94 1.14
N GLY A 28 11.14 -17.74 2.19
CA GLY A 28 12.40 -17.00 2.12
C GLY A 28 12.33 -15.52 2.45
N ILE A 29 11.15 -14.94 2.72
CA ILE A 29 11.06 -13.55 3.19
C ILE A 29 11.27 -13.55 4.71
N SER A 30 12.43 -13.07 5.17
CA SER A 30 12.89 -13.25 6.54
C SER A 30 12.23 -12.30 7.55
N ARG A 31 12.28 -12.67 8.83
CA ARG A 31 11.91 -11.77 9.94
C ARG A 31 12.75 -10.48 9.92
N ALA A 32 14.03 -10.56 9.57
CA ALA A 32 14.91 -9.40 9.50
C ALA A 32 14.41 -8.37 8.47
N THR A 33 13.96 -8.83 7.30
CA THR A 33 13.31 -7.97 6.29
C THR A 33 12.08 -7.28 6.89
N HIS A 34 11.20 -8.01 7.57
CA HIS A 34 10.00 -7.44 8.18
C HIS A 34 10.28 -6.44 9.31
N ASP A 35 11.27 -6.73 10.16
CA ASP A 35 11.65 -5.85 11.27
C ASP A 35 12.22 -4.51 10.76
N GLU A 36 13.04 -4.52 9.70
CA GLU A 36 13.50 -3.28 9.05
C GLU A 36 12.37 -2.56 8.31
N HIS A 37 11.49 -3.31 7.65
CA HIS A 37 10.37 -2.76 6.89
C HIS A 37 9.32 -2.08 7.80
N LEU A 38 9.11 -2.59 9.03
CA LEU A 38 8.26 -1.96 10.03
C LEU A 38 8.77 -0.56 10.41
N LYS A 39 10.08 -0.34 10.49
CA LYS A 39 10.66 0.98 10.81
C LYS A 39 10.32 2.00 9.73
N LEU A 40 10.30 1.59 8.46
CA LEU A 40 9.88 2.45 7.35
C LEU A 40 8.41 2.83 7.49
N TRP A 41 7.53 1.85 7.79
CA TRP A 41 6.11 2.12 8.04
C TRP A 41 5.87 3.11 9.18
N GLN A 42 6.59 2.96 10.29
CA GLN A 42 6.57 3.91 11.41
C GLN A 42 7.05 5.30 10.98
N GLY A 43 8.07 5.39 10.13
CA GLY A 43 8.54 6.65 9.54
C GLY A 43 7.44 7.38 8.75
N TYR A 44 6.71 6.67 7.89
CA TYR A 44 5.60 7.23 7.12
C TYR A 44 4.47 7.75 8.02
N ALA A 45 4.12 7.00 9.07
CA ALA A 45 3.10 7.42 10.04
C ALA A 45 3.53 8.68 10.81
N ASN A 46 4.78 8.73 11.27
CA ASN A 46 5.33 9.88 11.97
C ASN A 46 5.29 11.13 11.09
N LYS A 47 5.73 11.04 9.84
CA LYS A 47 5.70 12.17 8.90
C LYS A 47 4.28 12.57 8.49
N THR A 48 3.35 11.62 8.36
CA THR A 48 1.93 11.92 8.19
C THR A 48 1.42 12.78 9.36
N ASN A 49 1.73 12.39 10.60
CA ASN A 49 1.28 13.10 11.80
C ASN A 49 1.92 14.49 11.95
N GLU A 50 3.21 14.61 11.68
CA GLU A 50 3.91 15.91 11.65
C GLU A 50 3.26 16.87 10.63
N ILE A 51 3.00 16.40 9.42
CA ILE A 51 2.39 17.22 8.36
C ILE A 51 0.96 17.62 8.73
N ARG A 52 0.15 16.70 9.30
CA ARG A 52 -1.22 17.03 9.73
C ARG A 52 -1.25 18.09 10.84
N LYS A 53 -0.32 18.03 11.80
CA LYS A 53 -0.15 19.07 12.82
C LYS A 53 0.24 20.41 12.20
N ALA A 54 1.25 20.41 11.34
CA ALA A 54 1.69 21.62 10.64
C ALA A 54 0.56 22.26 9.80
N LEU A 55 -0.26 21.45 9.11
CA LEU A 55 -1.42 21.94 8.38
C LEU A 55 -2.52 22.52 9.28
N ALA A 56 -2.72 21.96 10.48
CA ALA A 56 -3.71 22.43 11.44
C ALA A 56 -3.29 23.73 12.14
N GLU A 57 -1.98 23.93 12.35
CA GLU A 57 -1.42 25.09 13.04
C GLU A 57 -1.09 26.26 12.10
N MET A 58 -0.91 25.99 10.80
CA MET A 58 -0.52 26.99 9.81
C MET A 58 -1.61 28.04 9.57
N GLU A 59 -1.21 29.31 9.50
CA GLU A 59 -2.06 30.39 8.99
C GLU A 59 -2.37 30.17 7.50
N ILE A 60 -3.65 30.05 7.15
CA ILE A 60 -4.09 29.85 5.77
C ILE A 60 -4.31 31.21 5.11
N ASP A 61 -3.39 31.58 4.23
CA ASP A 61 -3.45 32.81 3.42
C ASP A 61 -3.27 32.48 1.93
N PRO A 62 -4.34 32.57 1.10
CA PRO A 62 -4.26 32.35 -0.34
C PRO A 62 -3.24 33.26 -1.06
N ALA A 63 -2.95 34.45 -0.54
CA ALA A 63 -1.97 35.37 -1.14
C ALA A 63 -0.53 34.84 -1.04
N LYS A 64 -0.25 33.94 -0.08
CA LYS A 64 1.05 33.25 0.08
C LYS A 64 1.14 31.94 -0.71
N ALA A 65 0.07 31.53 -1.39
CA ALA A 65 0.06 30.29 -2.17
C ALA A 65 0.77 30.47 -3.52
N ASN A 66 1.55 29.48 -3.94
CA ASN A 66 2.27 29.50 -5.21
C ASN A 66 2.60 28.08 -5.70
N GLN A 67 2.54 27.90 -7.02
CA GLN A 67 2.72 26.62 -7.70
C GLN A 67 4.16 26.12 -7.81
N VAL A 68 5.14 27.01 -7.69
CA VAL A 68 6.57 26.66 -7.65
C VAL A 68 6.94 26.30 -6.22
N TYR A 69 6.68 27.23 -5.28
CA TYR A 69 6.97 27.04 -3.87
C TYR A 69 6.00 27.82 -2.98
N SER A 70 5.38 27.12 -2.04
CA SER A 70 4.72 27.69 -0.87
C SER A 70 4.69 26.63 0.23
N GLN A 71 4.56 27.04 1.50
CA GLN A 71 4.44 26.07 2.61
C GLN A 71 3.24 25.14 2.41
N MET A 72 2.11 25.68 1.93
CA MET A 72 0.92 24.91 1.56
C MET A 72 1.24 23.83 0.51
N ARG A 73 1.95 24.20 -0.58
CA ARG A 73 2.36 23.24 -1.62
C ARG A 73 3.31 22.17 -1.05
N ALA A 74 4.32 22.59 -0.29
CA ALA A 74 5.30 21.67 0.29
C ALA A 74 4.64 20.65 1.21
N LEU A 75 3.74 21.09 2.11
CA LEU A 75 3.02 20.20 3.00
C LEU A 75 2.09 19.26 2.24
N LYS A 76 1.26 19.78 1.31
CA LYS A 76 0.29 18.95 0.58
C LYS A 76 0.93 17.94 -0.37
N ALA A 77 2.02 18.30 -1.05
CA ALA A 77 2.75 17.37 -1.91
C ALA A 77 3.41 16.26 -1.07
N ASN A 78 4.16 16.62 -0.03
CA ASN A 78 4.80 15.63 0.84
C ASN A 78 3.80 14.80 1.65
N TYR A 79 2.59 15.32 1.91
CA TYR A 79 1.52 14.56 2.55
C TYR A 79 1.11 13.37 1.70
N ALA A 80 1.03 13.52 0.38
CA ALA A 80 0.68 12.42 -0.51
C ALA A 80 1.69 11.27 -0.37
N PHE A 81 3.00 11.58 -0.39
CA PHE A 81 4.06 10.60 -0.18
C PHE A 81 4.01 9.95 1.21
N ALA A 82 3.90 10.74 2.27
CA ALA A 82 3.90 10.23 3.65
C ALA A 82 2.66 9.38 3.93
N TYR A 83 1.49 9.86 3.55
CA TYR A 83 0.23 9.15 3.80
C TYR A 83 0.04 7.97 2.85
N GLY A 84 0.47 8.08 1.60
CA GLY A 84 0.53 6.98 0.65
C GLY A 84 1.39 5.85 1.19
N GLY A 85 2.60 6.15 1.69
CA GLY A 85 3.46 5.17 2.33
C GLY A 85 2.81 4.49 3.53
N TYR A 86 2.12 5.27 4.37
CA TYR A 86 1.36 4.72 5.50
C TYR A 86 0.27 3.73 5.06
N ILE A 87 -0.53 4.09 4.04
CA ILE A 87 -1.63 3.25 3.53
C ILE A 87 -1.08 2.01 2.82
N ASN A 88 -0.10 2.17 1.93
CA ASN A 88 0.46 1.07 1.14
C ASN A 88 1.01 -0.04 2.06
N HIS A 89 1.77 0.33 3.09
CA HIS A 89 2.32 -0.63 4.06
C HIS A 89 1.23 -1.23 4.97
N ALA A 90 0.21 -0.45 5.32
CA ALA A 90 -0.93 -0.98 6.07
C ALA A 90 -1.68 -2.07 5.28
N VAL A 91 -1.80 -1.94 3.95
CA VAL A 91 -2.35 -3.01 3.10
C VAL A 91 -1.36 -4.16 3.01
N TYR A 92 -0.10 -3.89 2.65
CA TYR A 92 0.96 -4.90 2.48
C TYR A 92 1.02 -5.88 3.65
N PHE A 93 1.22 -5.38 4.88
CA PHE A 93 1.36 -6.24 6.05
C PHE A 93 0.07 -6.96 6.43
N ASP A 94 -1.09 -6.32 6.22
CA ASP A 94 -2.39 -6.92 6.52
C ASP A 94 -2.71 -8.08 5.57
N THR A 95 -2.27 -8.00 4.30
CA THR A 95 -2.50 -9.03 3.28
C THR A 95 -1.39 -10.09 3.20
N LEU A 96 -0.47 -10.12 4.16
CA LEU A 96 0.61 -11.10 4.25
C LEU A 96 0.34 -12.18 5.29
N GLY A 97 0.99 -13.33 5.10
CA GLY A 97 0.98 -14.44 6.05
C GLY A 97 -0.12 -15.47 5.81
N GLY A 98 -0.77 -15.42 4.65
CA GLY A 98 -1.73 -16.42 4.22
C GLY A 98 -1.09 -17.65 3.58
N SER A 99 -1.93 -18.52 3.04
CA SER A 99 -1.50 -19.74 2.34
C SER A 99 -1.06 -19.50 0.89
N GLY A 100 -1.33 -18.31 0.34
CA GLY A 100 -1.13 -18.01 -1.08
C GLY A 100 -1.95 -18.93 -1.99
N GLY A 101 -1.44 -19.16 -3.20
CA GLY A 101 -2.12 -20.01 -4.20
C GLY A 101 -3.31 -19.30 -4.86
N PRO A 102 -4.23 -20.05 -5.50
CA PRO A 102 -5.41 -19.49 -6.14
C PRO A 102 -6.21 -18.60 -5.20
N ALA A 103 -6.69 -17.47 -5.73
CA ALA A 103 -7.59 -16.59 -5.00
C ALA A 103 -8.85 -17.36 -4.56
N THR A 104 -9.36 -17.01 -3.38
CA THR A 104 -10.61 -17.56 -2.82
C THR A 104 -11.63 -16.45 -2.61
N GLY A 105 -12.89 -16.81 -2.36
CA GLY A 105 -13.95 -15.84 -2.07
C GLY A 105 -14.34 -14.94 -3.25
N ASN A 106 -14.98 -13.82 -2.96
CA ASN A 106 -15.53 -12.90 -3.97
C ASN A 106 -14.44 -12.28 -4.85
N VAL A 107 -13.24 -12.04 -4.31
CA VAL A 107 -12.13 -11.50 -5.11
C VAL A 107 -11.69 -12.48 -6.21
N ALA A 108 -11.84 -13.80 -6.00
CA ALA A 108 -11.52 -14.79 -7.02
C ALA A 108 -12.43 -14.65 -8.25
N SER A 109 -13.73 -14.44 -8.02
CA SER A 109 -14.69 -14.20 -9.11
C SER A 109 -14.36 -12.91 -9.86
N LEU A 110 -14.04 -11.82 -9.16
CA LEU A 110 -13.65 -10.57 -9.81
C LEU A 110 -12.36 -10.69 -10.62
N ILE A 111 -11.38 -11.47 -10.12
CA ILE A 111 -10.15 -11.77 -10.85
C ILE A 111 -10.46 -12.57 -12.12
N ASP A 112 -11.30 -13.61 -12.02
CA ASP A 112 -11.71 -14.42 -13.16
C ASP A 112 -12.45 -13.58 -14.22
N GLU A 113 -13.37 -12.72 -13.79
CA GLU A 113 -14.08 -11.79 -14.66
C GLU A 113 -13.16 -10.77 -15.33
N ALA A 114 -12.15 -10.26 -14.60
CA ALA A 114 -11.23 -9.23 -15.09
C ALA A 114 -10.16 -9.78 -16.05
N TYR A 115 -9.61 -10.96 -15.75
CA TYR A 115 -8.42 -11.51 -16.41
C TYR A 115 -8.69 -12.80 -17.19
N GLY A 116 -9.86 -13.42 -17.01
CA GLY A 116 -10.30 -14.66 -17.64
C GLY A 116 -9.77 -15.95 -17.01
N SER A 117 -8.77 -15.86 -16.13
CA SER A 117 -8.36 -16.93 -15.21
C SER A 117 -7.40 -16.40 -14.15
N PHE A 118 -7.24 -17.15 -13.05
CA PHE A 118 -6.24 -16.82 -12.02
C PHE A 118 -4.80 -16.90 -12.56
N GLU A 119 -4.49 -17.84 -13.43
CA GLU A 119 -3.16 -17.98 -14.05
C GLU A 119 -2.81 -16.77 -14.92
N ARG A 120 -3.79 -16.24 -15.65
CA ARG A 120 -3.63 -14.99 -16.42
C ARG A 120 -3.39 -13.80 -15.50
N TRP A 121 -4.12 -13.73 -14.39
CA TRP A 121 -3.87 -12.71 -13.37
C TRP A 121 -2.49 -12.84 -12.74
N VAL A 122 -2.00 -14.04 -12.44
CA VAL A 122 -0.63 -14.26 -11.92
C VAL A 122 0.43 -13.77 -12.93
N ALA A 123 0.24 -14.07 -14.22
CA ALA A 123 1.16 -13.58 -15.26
C ALA A 123 1.18 -12.05 -15.33
N ASP A 124 0.01 -11.42 -15.29
CA ASP A 124 -0.14 -9.95 -15.27
C ASP A 124 0.46 -9.35 -13.98
N TRP A 125 0.13 -9.89 -12.81
CA TRP A 125 0.65 -9.46 -11.51
C TRP A 125 2.17 -9.47 -11.45
N LYS A 126 2.79 -10.56 -11.95
CA LYS A 126 4.25 -10.67 -12.03
C LYS A 126 4.84 -9.62 -12.96
N ALA A 127 4.23 -9.41 -14.13
CA ALA A 127 4.69 -8.39 -15.07
C ALA A 127 4.58 -6.97 -14.46
N THR A 128 3.46 -6.66 -13.81
CA THR A 128 3.23 -5.40 -13.08
C THR A 128 4.28 -5.18 -11.98
N GLY A 129 4.56 -6.20 -11.16
CA GLY A 129 5.60 -6.12 -10.13
C GLY A 129 7.03 -5.98 -10.66
N ILE A 130 7.33 -6.56 -11.82
CA ILE A 130 8.64 -6.37 -12.48
C ILE A 130 8.76 -4.96 -13.05
N ALA A 131 7.69 -4.44 -13.67
CA ALA A 131 7.66 -3.13 -14.31
C ALA A 131 7.66 -1.96 -13.31
N GLY A 132 7.05 -2.14 -12.13
CA GLY A 132 7.01 -1.13 -11.08
C GLY A 132 8.36 -0.86 -10.42
N ARG A 133 8.58 0.38 -9.97
CA ARG A 133 9.77 0.74 -9.17
C ARG A 133 9.53 0.68 -7.67
N GLY A 134 8.28 0.82 -7.24
CA GLY A 134 7.93 0.82 -5.83
C GLY A 134 6.84 -0.18 -5.46
N TRP A 135 5.78 -0.29 -6.25
CA TRP A 135 4.59 -1.06 -5.88
C TRP A 135 3.88 -1.68 -7.08
N ALA A 136 3.25 -2.83 -6.81
CA ALA A 136 2.13 -3.35 -7.58
C ALA A 136 0.89 -3.45 -6.68
N PHE A 137 -0.27 -3.09 -7.21
CA PHE A 137 -1.51 -2.98 -6.45
C PHE A 137 -2.64 -3.72 -7.16
N LEU A 138 -3.45 -4.50 -6.43
CA LEU A 138 -4.78 -4.92 -6.91
C LEU A 138 -5.80 -4.00 -6.26
N ALA A 139 -6.58 -3.30 -7.05
CA ALA A 139 -7.63 -2.42 -6.54
C ALA A 139 -8.98 -2.71 -7.21
N TYR A 140 -10.05 -2.49 -6.46
CA TYR A 140 -11.41 -2.48 -6.98
C TYR A 140 -11.75 -1.08 -7.49
N ASP A 141 -12.09 -0.98 -8.77
CA ASP A 141 -12.59 0.24 -9.39
C ASP A 141 -14.10 0.33 -9.18
N HIS A 142 -14.53 1.35 -8.44
CA HIS A 142 -15.95 1.53 -8.10
C HIS A 142 -16.79 2.02 -9.27
N MET A 143 -16.16 2.55 -10.32
CA MET A 143 -16.85 3.02 -11.51
C MET A 143 -17.08 1.87 -12.49
N GLU A 144 -16.10 1.00 -12.67
CA GLU A 144 -16.20 -0.17 -13.55
C GLU A 144 -16.81 -1.40 -12.86
N GLY A 145 -16.78 -1.43 -11.52
CA GLY A 145 -17.19 -2.58 -10.74
C GLY A 145 -16.27 -3.79 -10.90
N ARG A 146 -15.00 -3.59 -11.28
CA ARG A 146 -14.02 -4.64 -11.60
C ARG A 146 -12.71 -4.40 -10.86
N VAL A 147 -11.87 -5.44 -10.77
CA VAL A 147 -10.52 -5.32 -10.23
C VAL A 147 -9.50 -5.03 -11.33
N HIS A 148 -8.45 -4.28 -10.98
CA HIS A 148 -7.35 -3.93 -11.87
C HIS A 148 -6.01 -3.90 -11.13
N ASN A 149 -4.95 -4.28 -11.84
CA ASN A 149 -3.58 -4.24 -11.36
C ASN A 149 -2.91 -2.90 -11.73
N TYR A 150 -2.56 -2.09 -10.74
CA TYR A 150 -1.89 -0.80 -10.93
C TYR A 150 -0.41 -0.86 -10.53
N ILE A 151 0.39 0.06 -11.08
CA ILE A 151 1.78 0.29 -10.67
C ILE A 151 1.91 1.57 -9.82
N GLY A 152 2.91 1.59 -8.95
CA GLY A 152 3.40 2.81 -8.28
C GLY A 152 4.93 2.84 -8.32
N ASP A 153 5.52 3.91 -8.83
CA ASP A 153 6.98 4.10 -8.82
C ASP A 153 7.50 4.73 -7.52
N ALA A 154 6.60 5.40 -6.80
CA ALA A 154 6.81 5.88 -5.45
C ALA A 154 5.55 5.69 -4.59
N GLN A 155 5.58 6.20 -3.35
CA GLN A 155 4.46 6.07 -2.41
C GLN A 155 3.19 6.82 -2.86
N ASP A 156 3.32 7.78 -3.78
CA ASP A 156 2.28 8.71 -4.22
C ASP A 156 2.17 8.89 -5.75
N THR A 157 2.80 8.02 -6.54
CA THR A 157 2.79 8.10 -8.00
C THR A 157 1.68 7.25 -8.61
N PHE A 158 1.08 7.77 -9.68
CA PHE A 158 -0.03 7.18 -10.42
C PHE A 158 -1.28 6.85 -9.57
N PRO A 159 -1.66 7.66 -8.56
CA PRO A 159 -2.88 7.40 -7.81
C PRO A 159 -4.09 7.48 -8.74
N THR A 160 -4.91 6.43 -8.70
CA THR A 160 -6.19 6.39 -9.38
C THR A 160 -7.30 6.68 -8.38
N TRP A 161 -8.12 7.69 -8.67
CA TRP A 161 -9.24 8.03 -7.82
C TRP A 161 -10.39 7.05 -8.00
N ASN A 162 -11.30 7.03 -7.02
CA ASN A 162 -12.46 6.15 -7.02
C ASN A 162 -12.13 4.65 -6.99
N ASN A 163 -10.97 4.31 -6.42
CA ASN A 163 -10.49 2.93 -6.29
C ASN A 163 -10.29 2.55 -4.82
N SER A 164 -10.57 1.30 -4.50
CA SER A 164 -10.27 0.69 -3.20
C SER A 164 -9.10 -0.28 -3.31
N LEU A 165 -8.02 0.00 -2.58
CA LEU A 165 -6.84 -0.87 -2.56
C LEU A 165 -7.13 -2.18 -1.80
N LEU A 166 -7.00 -3.32 -2.48
CA LEU A 166 -7.29 -4.65 -1.94
C LEU A 166 -6.03 -5.42 -1.57
N LEU A 167 -4.98 -5.32 -2.40
CA LEU A 167 -3.68 -5.98 -2.21
C LEU A 167 -2.57 -5.02 -2.62
N ALA A 168 -1.46 -5.02 -1.89
CA ALA A 168 -0.28 -4.22 -2.20
C ALA A 168 0.97 -5.08 -2.06
N MET A 169 1.79 -5.14 -3.12
CA MET A 169 3.11 -5.77 -3.13
C MET A 169 4.17 -4.69 -3.27
N ASP A 170 5.01 -4.53 -2.23
CA ASP A 170 6.15 -3.63 -2.25
C ASP A 170 7.29 -4.25 -3.08
N VAL A 171 7.73 -3.55 -4.12
CA VAL A 171 8.86 -3.92 -4.97
C VAL A 171 10.02 -2.92 -4.90
N TYR A 172 10.03 -2.03 -3.90
CA TYR A 172 11.25 -1.36 -3.49
C TYR A 172 12.29 -2.39 -3.04
N GLU A 173 13.57 -2.09 -3.24
CA GLU A 173 14.66 -3.00 -2.88
C GLU A 173 14.66 -3.31 -1.37
N HIS A 174 14.27 -2.36 -0.51
CA HIS A 174 14.18 -2.62 0.95
C HIS A 174 13.23 -3.77 1.30
N ALA A 175 12.26 -4.09 0.44
CA ALA A 175 11.26 -5.12 0.71
C ALA A 175 11.79 -6.54 0.48
N TYR A 176 12.94 -6.70 -0.19
CA TYR A 176 13.44 -8.02 -0.58
C TYR A 176 14.96 -8.19 -0.64
N TYR A 177 15.75 -7.10 -0.65
CA TYR A 177 17.17 -7.19 -1.00
C TYR A 177 17.98 -8.02 0.00
N LEU A 178 17.61 -8.01 1.28
CA LEU A 178 18.26 -8.84 2.31
C LEU A 178 18.15 -10.35 1.99
N ASP A 179 17.03 -10.77 1.41
CA ASP A 179 16.71 -12.18 1.20
C ASP A 179 16.97 -12.65 -0.24
N PHE A 180 16.76 -11.77 -1.22
CA PHE A 180 16.77 -12.10 -2.65
C PHE A 180 17.82 -11.33 -3.46
N GLN A 181 18.55 -10.39 -2.84
CA GLN A 181 19.47 -9.46 -3.53
C GLN A 181 18.80 -8.84 -4.77
N THR A 182 19.36 -9.01 -5.96
CA THR A 182 18.83 -8.47 -7.22
C THR A 182 17.71 -9.34 -7.84
N ALA A 183 17.39 -10.49 -7.26
CA ALA A 183 16.44 -11.46 -7.81
C ALA A 183 14.97 -11.10 -7.51
N ARG A 184 14.54 -9.89 -7.91
CA ARG A 184 13.15 -9.40 -7.72
C ARG A 184 12.09 -10.40 -8.18
N ALA A 185 12.28 -11.05 -9.33
CA ALA A 185 11.32 -12.03 -9.83
C ALA A 185 11.09 -13.19 -8.85
N LYS A 186 12.14 -13.64 -8.15
CA LYS A 186 12.03 -14.68 -7.12
C LYS A 186 11.29 -14.18 -5.87
N TYR A 187 11.50 -12.92 -5.49
CA TYR A 187 10.72 -12.30 -4.42
C TYR A 187 9.22 -12.26 -4.76
N ILE A 188 8.86 -11.87 -5.99
CA ILE A 188 7.46 -11.85 -6.43
C ILE A 188 6.86 -13.26 -6.40
N ASP A 189 7.62 -14.28 -6.83
CA ASP A 189 7.20 -15.68 -6.75
C ASP A 189 7.01 -16.16 -5.29
N ALA A 190 7.83 -15.67 -4.36
CA ALA A 190 7.68 -15.94 -2.93
C ALA A 190 6.44 -15.21 -2.36
N TYR A 191 6.24 -13.94 -2.71
CA TYR A 191 5.10 -13.13 -2.27
C TYR A 191 3.76 -13.78 -2.65
N LEU A 192 3.61 -14.28 -3.88
CA LEU A 192 2.41 -14.98 -4.35
C LEU A 192 2.02 -16.19 -3.47
N GLN A 193 2.99 -16.83 -2.82
CA GLN A 193 2.77 -17.99 -1.97
C GLN A 193 2.34 -17.64 -0.54
N VAL A 194 2.27 -16.35 -0.19
CA VAL A 194 1.95 -15.87 1.17
C VAL A 194 0.86 -14.81 1.21
N ILE A 195 0.15 -14.61 0.09
CA ILE A 195 -1.03 -13.75 0.05
C ILE A 195 -2.10 -14.31 1.00
N ASP A 196 -2.62 -13.44 1.84
CA ASP A 196 -3.78 -13.68 2.69
C ASP A 196 -5.06 -13.26 1.95
N TRP A 197 -5.65 -14.20 1.22
CA TRP A 197 -6.88 -13.97 0.46
C TRP A 197 -8.08 -13.65 1.35
N ASP A 198 -8.10 -14.07 2.61
CA ASP A 198 -9.19 -13.71 3.53
C ASP A 198 -9.11 -12.22 3.90
N ALA A 199 -7.91 -11.71 4.16
CA ALA A 199 -7.68 -10.27 4.38
C ALA A 199 -8.03 -9.45 3.13
N VAL A 200 -7.68 -9.93 1.93
CA VAL A 200 -8.05 -9.29 0.65
C VAL A 200 -9.58 -9.24 0.49
N ASN A 201 -10.28 -10.33 0.80
CA ASN A 201 -11.75 -10.37 0.74
C ASN A 201 -12.41 -9.46 1.80
N ALA A 202 -11.83 -9.36 3.00
CA ALA A 202 -12.34 -8.45 4.03
C ALA A 202 -12.27 -6.99 3.56
N ARG A 203 -11.19 -6.60 2.87
CA ARG A 203 -11.04 -5.27 2.26
C ARG A 203 -12.05 -5.03 1.13
N LEU A 204 -12.29 -6.05 0.31
CA LEU A 204 -13.32 -5.99 -0.74
C LEU A 204 -14.72 -5.80 -0.13
N ALA A 205 -15.07 -6.53 0.92
CA ALA A 205 -16.37 -6.41 1.58
C ALA A 205 -16.62 -5.00 2.13
N VAL A 206 -15.61 -4.38 2.76
CA VAL A 206 -15.70 -2.98 3.19
C VAL A 206 -15.90 -2.05 1.99
N SER A 207 -15.24 -2.33 0.87
CA SER A 207 -15.35 -1.51 -0.34
C SER A 207 -16.75 -1.55 -0.94
N LEU A 208 -17.38 -2.73 -1.00
CA LEU A 208 -18.74 -2.91 -1.52
C LEU A 208 -19.84 -2.32 -0.63
N SER A 209 -19.50 -1.94 0.61
CA SER A 209 -20.44 -1.33 1.57
C SER A 209 -20.46 0.21 1.57
N ARG A 210 -19.65 0.83 0.69
CA ARG A 210 -19.57 2.29 0.52
C ARG A 210 -20.57 2.78 -0.51
#